data_AF-A0A2P2E3D5-F1
#
_entry.id   AF-A0A2P2E3D5-F1
#
_cell.length_a   1.000
_cell.length_b   1.000
_cell.length_c   1.000
_cell.angle_alpha   90.00
_cell.angle_beta   90.00
_cell.angle_gamma   90.00
#
_symmetry.space_group_name_H-M   'P 1'
#
loop_
_entity.id
_entity.type
_entity.pdbx_description
1 polymer ?
#
loop_
_entity_poly.entity_id
_entity_poly.type
_entity_poly.pdbx_seq_one_letter_code
_entity_poly.pdbx_strand_id
1 'polypeptide(L)'
;MTAVFQFIEKIQKEIQDIQTTILEMQKSWQNFKEFWDSFFNILPWEVLLLLLFSVILLSLFNSLSPQTPKANLTVAIVILSALWIYFWSLFAKEVSYSKVIQTALYILVPLHSLGLVQLLLHFAKKYYWKKRRTNPKDWESALFQLGHDYHTFASLAHQSFQNAAENRDVLKGELAKMEQSLSGLKRLLEGNGK
;
A
#
# COMPACT_ATOMS: atom_id res chain seq x y z
N MET A 1 -24.06 14.83 73.00
CA MET A 1 -22.72 14.34 72.59
C MET A 1 -22.69 13.72 71.18
N THR A 2 -23.84 13.49 70.54
CA THR A 2 -23.95 12.80 69.23
C THR A 2 -23.56 13.66 68.01
N ALA A 3 -23.88 14.97 68.02
CA ALA A 3 -23.63 15.85 66.87
C ALA A 3 -22.13 16.13 66.63
N VAL A 4 -21.33 16.26 67.70
CA VAL A 4 -19.89 16.48 67.61
C VAL A 4 -19.17 15.24 67.06
N PHE A 5 -19.61 14.05 67.48
CA PHE A 5 -19.07 12.79 66.98
C PHE A 5 -19.36 12.60 65.48
N GLN A 6 -20.61 12.86 65.06
CA GLN A 6 -20.99 12.84 63.64
C GLN A 6 -20.22 13.87 62.80
N PHE A 7 -19.93 15.05 63.34
CA PHE A 7 -19.11 16.05 62.68
C PHE A 7 -17.65 15.59 62.51
N ILE A 8 -17.06 14.98 63.54
CA ILE A 8 -15.69 14.44 63.47
C ILE A 8 -15.61 13.28 62.46
N GLU A 9 -16.57 12.36 62.46
CA GLU A 9 -16.64 11.28 61.46
C GLU A 9 -16.76 11.82 60.03
N LYS A 10 -17.57 12.88 59.83
CA LYS A 10 -17.70 13.53 58.53
C LYS A 10 -16.39 14.16 58.07
N ILE A 11 -15.68 14.87 58.96
CA ILE A 11 -14.35 15.43 58.64
C ILE A 11 -13.36 14.32 58.30
N GLN A 12 -13.33 13.23 59.06
CA GLN A 12 -12.44 12.11 58.78
C GLN A 12 -12.71 11.50 57.40
N LYS A 13 -13.99 11.33 57.05
CA LYS A 13 -14.39 10.85 55.74
C LYS A 13 -13.97 11.81 54.62
N GLU A 14 -14.22 13.11 54.78
CA GLU A 14 -13.82 14.13 53.80
C GLU A 14 -12.29 14.15 53.60
N ILE A 15 -11.51 14.00 54.68
CA ILE A 15 -10.04 13.91 54.59
C ILE A 15 -9.62 12.66 53.82
N GLN A 16 -10.23 11.51 54.08
CA GLN A 16 -9.95 10.26 53.35
C GLN A 16 -10.33 10.36 51.87
N ASP A 17 -11.47 10.96 51.56
CA ASP A 17 -11.92 11.18 50.19
C ASP A 17 -10.95 12.13 49.43
N ILE A 18 -10.46 13.19 50.09
CA ILE A 18 -9.44 14.08 49.54
C ILE A 18 -8.12 13.33 49.30
N GLN A 19 -7.65 12.53 50.25
CA GLN A 19 -6.42 11.74 50.08
C GLN A 19 -6.54 10.77 48.90
N THR A 20 -7.68 10.10 48.77
CA THR A 20 -7.97 9.18 47.66
C THR A 20 -7.97 9.93 46.33
N THR A 21 -8.64 11.09 46.27
CA THR A 21 -8.68 11.95 45.08
C THR A 21 -7.28 12.42 44.67
N ILE A 22 -6.44 12.82 45.63
CA ILE A 22 -5.06 13.23 45.36
C ILE A 22 -4.25 12.06 44.79
N LEU A 23 -4.37 10.86 45.35
CA LEU A 23 -3.68 9.67 44.84
C LEU A 23 -4.14 9.30 43.42
N GLU A 24 -5.44 9.40 43.15
CA GLU A 24 -5.99 9.19 41.80
C GLU A 24 -5.50 10.25 40.82
N MET A 25 -5.44 11.53 41.21
CA MET A 25 -4.87 12.60 40.39
C MET A 25 -3.39 12.36 40.11
N GLN A 26 -2.61 11.94 41.11
CA GLN A 26 -1.19 11.64 40.94
C GLN A 26 -0.99 10.46 39.98
N LYS A 27 -1.78 9.40 40.12
CA LYS A 27 -1.75 8.25 39.21
C LYS A 27 -2.15 8.64 37.78
N SER A 28 -3.18 9.46 37.63
CA SER A 28 -3.61 10.00 36.33
C SER A 28 -2.51 10.84 35.69
N TRP A 29 -1.87 11.72 36.46
CA TRP A 29 -0.75 12.54 35.99
C TRP A 29 0.45 11.69 35.56
N GLN A 30 0.77 10.64 36.31
CA GLN A 30 1.85 9.73 35.96
C GLN A 30 1.54 8.97 34.66
N ASN A 31 0.34 8.42 34.51
CA ASN A 31 -0.09 7.79 33.27
C ASN A 31 -0.05 8.75 32.08
N PHE A 32 -0.46 10.01 32.28
CA PHE A 32 -0.40 11.05 31.27
C PHE A 32 1.04 11.34 30.85
N LYS A 33 1.96 11.44 31.81
CA LYS A 33 3.39 11.61 31.53
C LYS A 33 3.95 10.43 30.74
N GLU A 34 3.69 9.20 31.18
CA GLU A 34 4.16 7.98 30.49
C GLU A 34 3.64 7.88 29.06
N PHE A 35 2.39 8.29 28.82
CA PHE A 35 1.82 8.40 27.48
C PHE A 35 2.58 9.41 26.63
N TRP A 36 2.81 10.62 27.13
CA TRP A 36 3.52 11.66 26.37
C TRP A 36 4.99 11.31 26.13
N ASP A 37 5.67 10.74 27.12
CA ASP A 37 7.05 10.25 26.98
C ASP A 37 7.11 9.19 25.86
N SER A 38 6.16 8.26 25.83
CA SER A 38 6.05 7.27 24.75
C SER A 38 5.74 7.89 23.40
N PHE A 39 4.85 8.89 23.36
CA PHE A 39 4.47 9.59 22.13
C PHE A 39 5.66 10.34 21.53
N PHE A 40 6.39 11.14 22.33
CA PHE A 40 7.56 11.90 21.86
C PHE A 40 8.76 11.02 21.53
N ASN A 41 8.85 9.80 22.09
CA ASN A 41 9.85 8.82 21.66
C ASN A 41 9.61 8.33 20.22
N ILE A 42 8.36 8.29 19.77
CA ILE A 42 7.98 7.82 18.42
C ILE A 42 7.95 8.99 17.44
N LEU A 43 7.45 10.14 17.89
CA LEU A 43 7.19 11.32 17.07
C LEU A 43 8.20 12.43 17.42
N PRO A 44 9.21 12.68 16.54
CA PRO A 44 10.16 13.76 16.73
C PRO A 44 9.43 15.09 16.88
N TRP A 45 9.90 15.96 17.76
CA TRP A 45 9.30 17.29 17.98
C TRP A 45 9.29 18.14 16.69
N GLU A 46 10.25 17.93 15.78
CA GLU A 46 10.29 18.60 14.48
C GLU A 46 9.07 18.25 13.61
N VAL A 47 8.54 17.03 13.73
CA VAL A 47 7.34 16.60 13.00
C VAL A 47 6.14 17.41 13.49
N LEU A 48 6.03 17.60 14.79
CA LEU A 48 4.94 18.39 15.38
C LEU A 48 5.02 19.86 14.98
N LEU A 49 6.22 20.44 14.97
CA LEU A 49 6.40 21.80 14.46
C LEU A 49 6.01 21.92 13.00
N LEU A 50 6.52 21.04 12.14
CA LEU A 50 6.21 21.07 10.71
C LEU A 50 4.70 20.92 10.49
N LEU A 51 4.04 20.04 11.25
CA LEU A 51 2.60 19.86 11.21
C LEU A 51 1.86 21.13 11.68
N LEU A 52 2.23 21.71 12.82
CA LEU A 52 1.63 22.93 13.34
C LEU A 52 1.73 24.08 12.34
N PHE A 53 2.94 24.34 11.82
CA PHE A 53 3.14 25.38 10.82
C PHE A 53 2.39 25.07 9.53
N SER A 54 2.28 23.80 9.13
CA SER A 54 1.51 23.43 7.93
C SER A 54 0.03 23.74 8.07
N VAL A 55 -0.55 23.54 9.25
CA VAL A 55 -1.95 23.89 9.55
C VAL A 55 -2.16 25.40 9.56
N ILE A 56 -1.23 26.16 10.14
CA ILE A 56 -1.28 27.63 10.11
C ILE A 56 -1.20 28.14 8.67
N LEU A 57 -0.22 27.63 7.90
CA LEU A 57 -0.01 27.99 6.49
C LEU A 57 -1.25 27.66 5.65
N LEU A 58 -1.85 26.48 5.87
CA LEU A 58 -3.11 26.08 5.25
C LEU A 58 -4.25 27.05 5.57
N SER A 59 -4.39 27.43 6.84
CA SER A 59 -5.42 28.39 7.26
C SER A 59 -5.23 29.73 6.56
N LEU A 60 -3.99 30.21 6.46
CA LEU A 60 -3.67 31.44 5.75
C LEU A 60 -4.01 31.32 4.26
N PHE A 61 -3.50 30.30 3.55
CA PHE A 61 -3.79 30.10 2.14
C PHE A 61 -5.28 29.93 1.83
N ASN A 62 -5.98 29.11 2.62
CA ASN A 62 -7.40 28.85 2.43
C ASN A 62 -8.29 30.03 2.86
N SER A 63 -7.75 31.00 3.60
CA SER A 63 -8.44 32.25 3.96
C SER A 63 -8.27 33.36 2.92
N LEU A 64 -7.21 33.31 2.10
CA LEU A 64 -6.85 34.38 1.15
C LEU A 64 -7.76 34.47 -0.08
N SER A 65 -8.41 33.38 -0.50
CA SER A 65 -9.41 33.45 -1.58
C SER A 65 -10.43 32.31 -1.50
N PRO A 66 -11.74 32.63 -1.44
CA PRO A 66 -12.80 31.63 -1.50
C PRO A 66 -12.95 30.98 -2.89
N GLN A 67 -12.29 31.53 -3.93
CA GLN A 67 -12.40 31.06 -5.31
C GLN A 67 -11.21 30.18 -5.76
N THR A 68 -10.13 30.11 -4.98
CA THR A 68 -9.01 29.19 -5.28
C THR A 68 -9.30 27.80 -4.73
N PRO A 69 -8.88 26.73 -5.44
CA PRO A 69 -8.90 25.38 -4.89
C PRO A 69 -8.17 25.36 -3.55
N LYS A 70 -8.82 24.82 -2.51
CA LYS A 70 -8.21 24.75 -1.17
C LYS A 70 -6.88 24.04 -1.26
N ALA A 71 -5.82 24.68 -0.76
CA ALA A 71 -4.52 24.05 -0.62
C ALA A 71 -4.66 22.81 0.26
N ASN A 72 -3.96 21.74 -0.11
CA ASN A 72 -3.92 20.51 0.67
C ASN A 72 -2.71 20.49 1.60
N LEU A 73 -2.77 19.64 2.63
CA LEU A 73 -1.71 19.50 3.62
C LEU A 73 -0.36 19.11 3.00
N THR A 74 -0.38 18.35 1.91
CA THR A 74 0.82 17.95 1.18
C THR A 74 1.58 19.15 0.62
N VAL A 75 0.90 20.08 -0.04
CA VAL A 75 1.52 21.30 -0.59
C VAL A 75 2.10 22.15 0.54
N ALA A 76 1.38 22.30 1.66
CA ALA A 76 1.88 23.05 2.81
C ALA A 76 3.15 22.44 3.40
N ILE A 77 3.19 21.12 3.57
CA ILE A 77 4.39 20.40 4.06
C ILE A 77 5.56 20.56 3.10
N VAL A 78 5.33 20.46 1.79
CA VAL A 78 6.39 20.61 0.77
C VAL A 78 6.96 22.04 0.79
N ILE A 79 6.10 23.06 0.78
CA ILE A 79 6.52 24.47 0.84
C ILE A 79 7.32 24.73 2.11
N LEU A 80 6.82 24.29 3.28
CA LEU A 80 7.52 24.48 4.55
C LEU A 80 8.85 23.71 4.61
N SER A 81 8.92 22.51 4.02
CA SER A 81 10.17 21.76 3.92
C SER A 81 11.20 22.50 3.06
N ALA A 82 10.77 23.08 1.93
CA ALA A 82 11.63 23.89 1.09
C ALA A 82 12.10 25.17 1.81
N LEU A 83 11.19 25.86 2.51
CA LEU A 83 11.54 27.02 3.33
C LEU A 83 12.51 26.65 4.46
N TRP A 84 12.29 25.52 5.13
CA TRP A 84 13.19 25.04 6.16
C TRP A 84 14.59 24.80 5.61
N ILE A 85 14.70 24.06 4.49
CA ILE A 85 15.99 23.85 3.81
C ILE A 85 16.64 25.19 3.43
N TYR A 86 15.87 26.12 2.86
CA TYR A 86 16.36 27.43 2.45
C TYR A 86 16.92 28.23 3.64
N PHE A 87 16.15 28.38 4.72
CA PHE A 87 16.61 29.07 5.91
C PHE A 87 17.81 28.38 6.54
N TRP A 88 17.82 27.05 6.61
CA TRP A 88 18.96 26.31 7.16
C TRP A 88 20.23 26.50 6.34
N SER A 89 20.10 26.55 5.02
CA SER A 89 21.22 26.84 4.11
C SER A 89 21.78 28.26 4.27
N LEU A 90 20.99 29.22 4.78
CA LEU A 90 21.45 30.58 5.02
C LEU A 90 22.20 30.74 6.36
N PHE A 91 21.85 29.94 7.37
CA PHE A 91 22.35 30.13 8.74
C PHE A 91 23.28 29.01 9.25
N ALA A 92 23.29 27.83 8.62
CA ALA A 92 24.07 26.68 9.08
C ALA A 92 25.24 26.35 8.15
N LYS A 93 26.33 25.84 8.74
CA LYS A 93 27.53 25.40 8.03
C LYS A 93 27.33 24.09 7.26
N GLU A 94 26.37 23.28 7.70
CA GLU A 94 25.96 22.02 7.07
C GLU A 94 24.42 21.94 7.02
N VAL A 95 23.90 21.50 5.87
CA VAL A 95 22.45 21.35 5.65
C VAL A 95 22.04 19.90 5.85
N SER A 96 21.22 19.63 6.86
CA SER A 96 20.70 18.29 7.15
C SER A 96 19.47 17.97 6.30
N TYR A 97 19.66 17.78 4.99
CA TYR A 97 18.57 17.44 4.06
C TYR A 97 17.83 16.16 4.46
N SER A 98 18.56 15.15 4.93
CA SER A 98 18.01 13.87 5.38
C SER A 98 16.99 14.05 6.49
N LYS A 99 17.27 14.94 7.44
CA LYS A 99 16.38 15.22 8.58
C LYS A 99 15.07 15.82 8.11
N VAL A 100 15.11 16.84 7.24
CA VAL A 100 13.90 17.48 6.69
C VAL A 100 13.08 16.47 5.88
N ILE A 101 13.72 15.67 5.04
CA ILE A 101 13.03 14.64 4.24
C ILE A 101 12.36 13.59 5.14
N GLN A 102 13.06 13.10 6.16
CA GLN A 102 12.49 12.14 7.12
C GLN A 102 11.29 12.74 7.85
N THR A 103 11.41 13.96 8.37
CA THR A 103 10.31 14.65 9.05
C THR A 103 9.08 14.83 8.13
N ALA A 104 9.29 15.21 6.86
CA ALA A 104 8.21 15.33 5.89
C ALA A 104 7.56 13.96 5.58
N LEU A 105 8.35 12.91 5.41
CA LEU A 105 7.85 11.55 5.16
C LEU A 105 7.06 11.00 6.35
N TYR A 106 7.46 11.31 7.60
CA TYR A 106 6.70 10.93 8.80
C TYR A 106 5.25 11.42 8.78
N ILE A 107 4.97 12.54 8.10
CA ILE A 107 3.61 13.06 7.93
C ILE A 107 2.97 12.56 6.63
N LEU A 108 3.70 12.61 5.52
CA LEU A 108 3.17 12.30 4.19
C LEU A 108 2.88 10.81 3.97
N VAL A 109 3.68 9.91 4.55
CA VAL A 109 3.50 8.47 4.36
C VAL A 109 2.21 7.97 5.00
N PRO A 110 1.89 8.27 6.28
CA PRO A 110 0.59 7.92 6.85
C PRO A 110 -0.57 8.57 6.08
N LEU A 111 -0.41 9.84 5.69
CA LEU A 111 -1.42 10.60 4.96
C LEU A 111 -1.81 9.95 3.62
N HIS A 112 -0.82 9.40 2.90
CA HIS A 112 -1.02 8.76 1.59
C HIS A 112 -0.94 7.23 1.63
N SER A 113 -1.03 6.64 2.82
CA SER A 113 -0.83 5.19 3.04
C SER A 113 -1.72 4.33 2.15
N LEU A 114 -3.02 4.65 2.02
CA LEU A 114 -3.94 3.94 1.14
C LEU A 114 -3.53 4.00 -0.34
N GLY A 115 -3.09 5.18 -0.80
CA GLY A 115 -2.61 5.36 -2.18
C GLY A 115 -1.32 4.59 -2.44
N LEU A 116 -0.39 4.59 -1.48
CA LEU A 116 0.85 3.83 -1.54
C LEU A 116 0.59 2.32 -1.61
N VAL A 117 -0.35 1.81 -0.82
CA VAL A 117 -0.76 0.40 -0.86
C VAL A 117 -1.37 0.04 -2.21
N GLN A 118 -2.29 0.85 -2.74
CA GLN A 118 -2.87 0.62 -4.06
C GLN A 118 -1.82 0.61 -5.16
N LEU A 119 -0.86 1.53 -5.10
CA LEU A 119 0.25 1.62 -6.03
C LEU A 119 1.14 0.36 -5.96
N LEU A 120 1.50 -0.08 -4.75
CA LEU A 120 2.24 -1.33 -4.55
C LEU A 120 1.48 -2.55 -5.10
N LEU A 121 0.18 -2.65 -4.85
CA LEU A 121 -0.66 -3.72 -5.38
C LEU A 121 -0.71 -3.69 -6.92
N HIS A 122 -0.79 -2.50 -7.52
CA HIS A 122 -0.76 -2.35 -8.97
C HIS A 122 0.58 -2.83 -9.55
N PHE A 123 1.71 -2.43 -8.96
CA PHE A 123 3.03 -2.87 -9.39
C PHE A 123 3.24 -4.37 -9.16
N ALA A 124 2.81 -4.90 -8.01
CA ALA A 124 2.88 -6.33 -7.71
C ALA A 124 2.06 -7.14 -8.71
N LYS A 125 0.83 -6.70 -9.02
CA LYS A 125 -0.02 -7.31 -10.05
C LYS A 125 0.69 -7.26 -11.39
N LYS A 126 1.17 -6.09 -11.83
CA LYS A 126 1.89 -5.94 -13.11
C LYS A 126 3.10 -6.85 -13.22
N TYR A 127 3.90 -6.96 -12.16
CA TYR A 127 5.06 -7.84 -12.10
C TYR A 127 4.67 -9.32 -12.14
N TYR A 128 3.66 -9.70 -11.36
CA TYR A 128 3.11 -11.06 -11.33
C TYR A 128 2.63 -11.52 -12.71
N TRP A 129 1.83 -10.69 -13.39
CA TRP A 129 1.36 -11.00 -14.75
C TRP A 129 2.50 -10.97 -15.77
N LYS A 130 3.48 -10.08 -15.64
CA LYS A 130 4.65 -10.06 -16.53
C LYS A 130 5.43 -11.39 -16.46
N LYS A 131 5.57 -11.98 -15.27
CA LYS A 131 6.25 -13.28 -15.08
C LYS A 131 5.45 -14.47 -15.64
N ARG A 132 4.13 -14.35 -15.72
CA ARG A 132 3.20 -15.41 -16.19
C ARG A 132 2.77 -15.28 -17.64
N ARG A 133 3.17 -14.22 -18.36
CA ARG A 133 2.89 -14.08 -19.78
C ARG A 133 3.75 -15.06 -20.57
N THR A 134 3.10 -15.99 -21.27
CA THR A 134 3.70 -16.78 -22.34
C THR A 134 4.11 -15.85 -23.49
N ASN A 135 5.22 -16.17 -24.15
CA ASN A 135 5.75 -15.36 -25.24
C ASN A 135 4.73 -15.36 -26.40
N PRO A 136 4.36 -14.19 -26.98
CA PRO A 136 3.44 -14.14 -28.11
C PRO A 136 3.88 -15.01 -29.30
N LYS A 137 5.20 -15.15 -29.50
CA LYS A 137 5.75 -15.99 -30.57
C LYS A 137 5.45 -17.47 -30.38
N ASP A 138 5.48 -17.95 -29.13
CA ASP A 138 5.22 -19.36 -28.82
C ASP A 138 3.74 -19.69 -29.06
N TRP A 139 2.84 -18.73 -28.76
CA TRP A 139 1.41 -18.82 -29.09
C TRP A 139 1.16 -18.86 -30.59
N GLU A 140 1.80 -17.96 -31.34
CA GLU A 140 1.67 -17.91 -32.80
C GLU A 140 2.16 -19.20 -33.46
N SER A 141 3.32 -19.72 -33.03
CA SER A 141 3.85 -20.99 -33.55
C SER A 141 2.95 -22.17 -33.22
N ALA A 142 2.39 -22.23 -32.00
CA ALA A 142 1.56 -23.34 -31.57
C ALA A 142 0.19 -23.34 -32.27
N LEU A 143 -0.40 -22.16 -32.51
CA LEU A 143 -1.63 -22.01 -33.29
C LEU A 143 -1.41 -22.35 -34.77
N PHE A 144 -0.29 -21.91 -35.33
CA PHE A 144 0.08 -22.25 -36.71
C PHE A 144 0.24 -23.76 -36.88
N GLN A 145 0.94 -24.43 -35.96
CA GLN A 145 1.13 -25.88 -35.98
C GLN A 145 -0.21 -26.63 -35.87
N LEU A 146 -1.10 -26.22 -34.95
CA LEU A 146 -2.43 -26.82 -34.83
C LEU A 146 -3.24 -26.67 -36.12
N GLY A 147 -3.22 -25.49 -36.74
CA GLY A 147 -3.91 -25.25 -38.02
C GLY A 147 -3.35 -26.11 -39.14
N HIS A 148 -2.02 -26.23 -39.24
CA HIS A 148 -1.36 -27.09 -40.22
C HIS A 148 -1.73 -28.56 -40.04
N ASP A 149 -1.68 -29.07 -38.81
CA ASP A 149 -1.98 -30.48 -38.50
C ASP A 149 -3.46 -30.80 -38.75
N TYR A 150 -4.37 -29.86 -38.43
CA TYR A 150 -5.79 -29.97 -38.74
C TYR A 150 -6.04 -30.05 -40.26
N HIS A 151 -5.43 -29.15 -41.04
CA HIS A 151 -5.60 -29.15 -42.50
C HIS A 151 -5.01 -30.40 -43.14
N THR A 152 -3.88 -30.89 -42.63
CA THR A 152 -3.23 -32.12 -43.08
C THR A 152 -4.14 -33.32 -42.82
N PHE A 153 -4.64 -33.47 -41.59
CA PHE A 153 -5.59 -34.53 -41.23
C PHE A 153 -6.87 -34.46 -42.06
N ALA A 154 -7.47 -33.28 -42.21
CA ALA A 154 -8.71 -33.10 -42.98
C ALA A 154 -8.52 -33.46 -44.47
N SER A 155 -7.41 -33.05 -45.07
CA SER A 155 -7.09 -33.38 -46.47
C SER A 155 -6.93 -34.88 -46.69
N LEU A 156 -6.21 -35.56 -45.79
CA LEU A 156 -6.00 -37.00 -45.84
C LEU A 156 -7.30 -37.75 -45.56
N ALA A 157 -8.10 -37.32 -44.60
CA ALA A 157 -9.41 -37.91 -44.32
C ALA A 157 -10.35 -37.82 -45.54
N HIS A 158 -10.31 -36.70 -46.26
CA HIS A 158 -11.12 -36.50 -47.47
C HIS A 158 -10.66 -37.39 -48.63
N GLN A 159 -9.35 -37.49 -48.85
CA GLN A 159 -8.77 -38.37 -49.89
C GLN A 159 -8.98 -39.86 -49.57
N SER A 160 -8.92 -40.22 -48.29
CA SER A 160 -9.03 -41.60 -47.81
C SER A 160 -10.46 -42.10 -47.67
N PHE A 161 -11.47 -41.27 -47.95
CA PHE A 161 -12.87 -41.57 -47.64
C PHE A 161 -13.37 -42.87 -48.26
N GLN A 162 -12.92 -43.20 -49.48
CA GLN A 162 -13.31 -44.43 -50.19
C GLN A 162 -12.55 -45.68 -49.71
N ASN A 163 -11.31 -45.52 -49.24
CA ASN A 163 -10.43 -46.61 -48.77
C ASN A 163 -10.04 -46.43 -47.29
N ALA A 164 -11.01 -46.01 -46.46
CA ALA A 164 -10.76 -45.62 -45.08
C ALA A 164 -10.25 -46.77 -44.19
N ALA A 165 -10.57 -48.01 -44.55
CA ALA A 165 -10.10 -49.21 -43.84
C ALA A 165 -8.60 -49.49 -44.07
N GLU A 166 -8.10 -49.20 -45.28
CA GLU A 166 -6.71 -49.44 -45.68
C GLU A 166 -5.78 -48.30 -45.21
N ASN A 167 -6.31 -47.08 -45.13
CA ASN A 167 -5.57 -45.89 -44.68
C ASN A 167 -5.73 -45.58 -43.18
N ARG A 168 -6.33 -46.51 -42.42
CA ARG A 168 -6.69 -46.30 -41.00
C ARG A 168 -5.49 -45.95 -40.12
N ASP A 169 -4.34 -46.57 -40.34
CA ASP A 169 -3.14 -46.34 -39.52
C ASP A 169 -2.49 -44.99 -39.82
N VAL A 170 -2.56 -44.52 -41.07
CA VAL A 170 -2.11 -43.19 -41.48
C VAL A 170 -3.01 -42.11 -40.86
N LEU A 171 -4.33 -42.29 -40.91
CA LEU A 171 -5.29 -41.37 -40.30
C LEU A 171 -5.14 -41.29 -38.77
N LYS A 172 -4.88 -42.42 -38.10
CA LYS A 172 -4.56 -42.43 -36.66
C LYS A 172 -3.27 -41.69 -36.34
N GLY A 173 -2.24 -41.83 -37.17
CA GLY A 173 -0.96 -41.14 -37.00
C GLY A 173 -1.11 -39.61 -37.07
N GLU A 174 -1.87 -39.11 -38.04
CA GLU A 174 -2.14 -37.68 -38.18
C GLU A 174 -3.07 -37.13 -37.09
N LEU A 175 -4.05 -37.93 -36.65
CA LEU A 175 -4.89 -37.58 -35.50
C LEU A 175 -4.04 -37.45 -34.21
N ALA A 176 -3.08 -38.36 -33.99
CA ALA A 176 -2.18 -38.31 -32.85
C ALA A 176 -1.27 -37.06 -32.86
N LYS A 177 -0.81 -36.62 -34.04
CA LYS A 177 -0.06 -35.36 -34.18
C LYS A 177 -0.91 -34.15 -33.83
N MET A 178 -2.16 -34.12 -34.30
CA MET A 178 -3.11 -33.06 -33.95
C MET A 178 -3.37 -33.01 -32.44
N GLU A 179 -3.57 -34.16 -31.79
CA GLU A 179 -3.71 -34.27 -30.33
C GLU A 179 -2.46 -33.77 -29.58
N GLN A 180 -1.27 -34.05 -30.10
CA GLN A 180 -0.01 -33.56 -29.55
C GLN A 180 0.09 -32.03 -29.61
N SER A 181 -0.26 -31.43 -30.75
CA SER A 181 -0.28 -29.97 -30.93
C SER A 181 -1.31 -29.30 -30.01
N LEU A 182 -2.47 -29.93 -29.81
CA LEU A 182 -3.51 -29.47 -28.88
C LEU A 182 -3.05 -29.55 -27.41
N SER A 183 -2.31 -30.60 -27.06
CA SER A 183 -1.65 -30.74 -25.74
C SER A 183 -0.58 -29.67 -25.51
N GLY A 184 0.19 -29.32 -26.54
CA GLY A 184 1.16 -28.21 -26.51
C GLY A 184 0.51 -26.86 -26.20
N LEU A 185 -0.60 -26.54 -26.87
CA LEU A 185 -1.39 -25.33 -26.59
C LEU A 185 -1.95 -25.32 -25.16
N LYS A 186 -2.43 -26.45 -24.66
CA LYS A 186 -2.93 -26.58 -23.29
C LYS A 186 -1.83 -26.25 -22.26
N ARG A 187 -0.60 -26.72 -22.48
CA ARG A 187 0.56 -26.42 -21.62
C ARG A 187 0.94 -24.93 -21.63
N LEU A 188 0.83 -24.27 -22.78
CA LEU A 188 1.04 -22.82 -22.89
C LEU A 188 -0.02 -22.02 -22.10
N LEU A 189 -1.25 -22.51 -22.06
CA LEU A 189 -2.38 -21.90 -21.35
C LEU A 189 -2.26 -22.06 -19.82
N GLU A 190 -1.72 -23.20 -19.37
CA GLU A 190 -1.41 -23.47 -17.97
C GLU A 190 -0.17 -22.70 -17.46
N GLY A 191 0.55 -22.01 -18.35
CA GLY A 191 1.80 -21.31 -18.01
C GLY A 191 3.00 -22.24 -17.79
N ASN A 192 2.86 -23.51 -18.17
CA ASN A 192 3.88 -24.57 -18.11
C ASN A 192 4.65 -24.74 -19.43
N GLY A 193 4.47 -23.82 -20.38
CA GLY A 193 5.20 -23.80 -21.65
C GLY A 193 6.63 -23.28 -21.51
N LYS A 194 7.44 -23.95 -20.68
CA LYS A 194 8.88 -23.80 -20.60
C LYS A 194 9.55 -25.15 -20.81
#